data_AF-A0A371X7Q3-F1
#
_entry.id   AF-A0A371X7Q3-F1
#
_cell.length_a   1.000
_cell.length_b   1.000
_cell.length_c   1.000
_cell.angle_alpha   90.00
_cell.angle_beta   90.00
_cell.angle_gamma   90.00
#
_symmetry.space_group_name_H-M   'P 1'
#
loop_
_entity.id
_entity.type
_entity.pdbx_description
1 polymer ?
#
loop_
_entity_poly.entity_id
_entity_poly.type
_entity_poly.pdbx_seq_one_letter_code
_entity_poly.pdbx_strand_id
1 'polypeptide(L)' 'MQIFQPVEKVDEFLTLDEGEIFCGYLDGLGGSECQLAQVSRSYWHGWRNGLVDGGFTKPDISQMRLAESFQTARR' A
#
# COMPACT_ATOMS: atom_id res chain seq x y z
N MET A 1 -2.51 -12.31 12.36
CA MET A 1 -3.23 -12.74 11.13
C MET A 1 -2.97 -11.69 10.07
N GLN A 2 -2.45 -12.10 8.91
CA GLN A 2 -2.34 -11.24 7.74
C GLN A 2 -3.49 -11.60 6.81
N ILE A 3 -4.47 -10.69 6.67
CA ILE A 3 -5.70 -10.92 5.88
C ILE A 3 -5.43 -10.73 4.38
N PHE A 4 -4.47 -9.86 4.04
CA PHE A 4 -4.12 -9.52 2.66
C PHE A 4 -2.67 -9.85 2.33
N GLN A 5 -2.44 -10.38 1.14
CA GLN A 5 -1.10 -10.48 0.58
C GLN A 5 -0.63 -9.10 0.10
N PRO A 6 0.61 -8.67 0.41
CA PRO A 6 1.20 -7.46 -0.15
C PRO A 6 1.17 -7.47 -1.67
N VAL A 7 1.08 -6.29 -2.27
CA VAL A 7 1.13 -6.13 -3.73
C VAL A 7 2.58 -5.93 -4.13
N GLU A 8 3.08 -6.73 -5.07
CA GLU A 8 4.50 -6.71 -5.48
C GLU A 8 4.71 -6.43 -6.98
N LYS A 9 3.65 -6.38 -7.79
CA LYS A 9 3.72 -6.18 -9.24
C LYS A 9 2.72 -5.14 -9.74
N VAL A 10 3.05 -4.49 -10.86
CA VAL A 10 2.20 -3.44 -11.46
C VAL A 10 0.84 -3.98 -11.91
N ASP A 11 0.81 -5.16 -12.53
CA ASP A 11 -0.45 -5.78 -13.00
C ASP A 11 -1.44 -6.00 -11.85
N GLU A 12 -0.94 -6.46 -10.71
CA GLU A 12 -1.73 -6.61 -9.49
C GLU A 12 -2.14 -5.25 -8.91
N PHE A 13 -1.24 -4.27 -8.88
CA PHE A 13 -1.56 -2.91 -8.42
C PHE A 13 -2.70 -2.28 -9.23
N LEU A 14 -2.72 -2.49 -10.55
CA LEU A 14 -3.76 -1.95 -11.44
C LEU A 14 -5.16 -2.55 -11.19
N THR A 15 -5.27 -3.62 -10.41
CA THR A 15 -6.58 -4.18 -10.00
C THR A 15 -7.17 -3.51 -8.78
N LEU A 16 -6.41 -2.65 -8.09
CA LEU A 16 -6.85 -1.98 -6.88
C LEU A 16 -7.71 -0.75 -7.18
N ASP A 17 -8.59 -0.43 -6.23
CA ASP A 17 -9.41 0.77 -6.29
C ASP A 17 -8.59 1.99 -5.85
N GLU A 18 -8.41 2.95 -6.75
CA GLU A 18 -7.61 4.16 -6.53
C GLU A 18 -8.19 5.05 -5.41
N GLY A 19 -9.52 5.14 -5.32
CA GLY A 19 -10.18 5.94 -4.29
C GLY A 19 -9.93 5.38 -2.89
N GLU A 20 -10.03 4.06 -2.74
CA GLU A 20 -9.71 3.38 -1.49
C GLU A 20 -8.22 3.48 -1.14
N ILE A 21 -7.32 3.35 -2.13
CA ILE A 21 -5.88 3.60 -1.92
C ILE A 21 -5.66 5.01 -1.37
N PHE A 22 -6.31 6.01 -1.96
CA PHE A 22 -6.14 7.40 -1.53
C PHE A 22 -6.64 7.62 -0.10
N CYS A 23 -7.82 7.10 0.24
CA CYS A 23 -8.34 7.14 1.61
C CYS A 23 -7.36 6.49 2.61
N GLY A 24 -6.88 5.28 2.30
CA GLY A 24 -5.90 4.59 3.13
C GLY A 24 -4.61 5.38 3.29
N TYR A 25 -4.10 5.96 2.20
CA TYR A 25 -2.88 6.76 2.20
C TYR A 25 -2.97 7.94 3.18
N LEU A 26 -4.08 8.69 3.15
CA LEU A 26 -4.28 9.83 4.05
C LEU A 26 -4.28 9.41 5.53
N ASP A 27 -4.96 8.32 5.86
CA ASP A 27 -5.02 7.80 7.23
C ASP A 27 -3.65 7.30 7.70
N GLY A 28 -2.91 6.61 6.81
CA GLY A 28 -1.55 6.14 7.08
C GLY A 28 -0.55 7.29 7.23
N LEU A 29 -0.67 8.33 6.41
CA LEU A 29 0.16 9.54 6.49
C LEU A 29 -0.04 10.29 7.81
N GLY A 30 -1.22 10.17 8.43
CA GLY A 30 -1.49 10.67 9.78
C GLY A 30 -1.07 9.75 10.93
N GLY A 31 -0.60 8.53 10.63
CA GLY A 31 -0.24 7.54 11.65
C GLY A 31 -1.43 6.86 12.32
N SER A 32 -2.62 6.91 11.70
CA SER A 32 -3.83 6.32 12.26
C SER A 32 -3.75 4.79 12.31
N GLU A 33 -4.33 4.18 13.34
CA GLU A 33 -4.42 2.72 13.43
C GLU A 33 -5.34 2.14 12.33
N CYS A 34 -4.93 1.04 11.72
CA CYS A 34 -5.71 0.36 10.69
C CYS A 34 -6.34 -0.94 11.24
N GLN A 35 -7.67 -1.00 11.23
CA GLN A 35 -8.40 -2.22 11.56
C GLN A 35 -8.49 -3.12 10.33
N LEU A 36 -7.47 -3.98 10.14
CA LEU A 36 -7.31 -4.83 8.95
C LEU A 36 -8.56 -5.65 8.57
N ALA A 37 -9.41 -6.00 9.53
CA ALA A 37 -10.63 -6.78 9.28
C ALA A 37 -11.81 -5.95 8.69
N GLN A 38 -11.69 -4.62 8.67
CA GLN A 38 -12.76 -3.70 8.26
C GLN A 38 -12.39 -2.87 7.02
N VAL A 39 -11.23 -3.13 6.43
CA VAL A 39 -10.71 -2.36 5.29
C VAL A 39 -10.48 -3.27 4.11
N SER A 40 -10.49 -2.69 2.91
CA SER A 40 -10.15 -3.42 1.69
C SER A 40 -8.65 -3.61 1.53
N ARG A 41 -8.26 -4.47 0.59
CA ARG A 41 -6.86 -4.61 0.16
C ARG A 41 -6.31 -3.30 -0.42
N SER A 42 -7.11 -2.57 -1.18
CA SER A 42 -6.76 -1.27 -1.79
C SER A 42 -6.46 -0.23 -0.72
N TYR A 43 -7.35 -0.09 0.27
CA TYR A 43 -7.13 0.79 1.41
C TYR A 43 -5.87 0.42 2.19
N TRP A 44 -5.70 -0.87 2.51
CA TRP A 44 -4.52 -1.32 3.24
C TRP A 44 -3.21 -1.04 2.49
N HIS A 45 -3.21 -1.18 1.16
CA HIS A 45 -2.06 -0.80 0.34
C HIS A 45 -1.71 0.69 0.50
N GLY A 46 -2.71 1.57 0.35
CA GLY A 46 -2.53 3.00 0.56
C GLY A 46 -2.00 3.34 1.94
N TRP A 47 -2.64 2.79 2.99
CA TRP A 47 -2.26 3.00 4.38
C TRP A 47 -0.81 2.64 4.67
N ARG A 48 -0.32 1.53 4.11
CA ARG A 48 1.07 1.12 4.26
C ARG A 48 2.05 2.09 3.62
N ASN A 49 1.71 2.65 2.46
CA ASN A 49 2.56 3.67 1.82
C ASN A 49 2.51 4.97 2.63
N GLY A 50 1.33 5.36 3.12
CA GLY A 50 1.15 6.53 3.98
C GLY A 50 2.00 6.46 5.26
N LEU A 51 2.04 5.30 5.94
CA LEU A 51 2.87 5.15 7.15
C LEU A 51 4.37 5.34 6.87
N VAL A 52 4.85 4.88 5.71
CA VAL A 52 6.25 5.04 5.31
C VAL A 52 6.55 6.51 5.04
N ASP A 53 5.73 7.16 4.23
CA ASP A 53 5.90 8.56 3.85
C ASP A 53 5.72 9.52 5.05
N GLY A 54 4.84 9.17 5.99
CA GLY A 54 4.65 9.88 7.25
C GLY A 54 5.78 9.67 8.26
N GLY A 55 6.75 8.81 7.97
CA GLY A 55 7.91 8.54 8.82
C GLY A 55 7.62 7.62 10.02
N PHE A 56 6.46 6.96 10.05
CA PHE A 56 6.07 6.04 11.13
C PHE A 56 6.72 4.66 10.98
N THR A 57 7.11 4.28 9.76
CA THR A 57 7.79 3.01 9.50
C THR A 57 8.73 3.09 8.28
N LYS A 58 9.45 2.02 8.01
CA LYS A 58 10.30 1.85 6.82
C LYS A 58 9.58 0.97 5.78
N PRO A 59 9.85 1.17 4.48
CA PRO A 59 9.27 0.31 3.45
C PRO A 59 9.76 -1.14 3.63
N ASP A 60 8.86 -2.09 3.45
CA ASP A 60 9.22 -3.51 3.48
C ASP A 60 9.63 -4.03 2.09
N ILE A 61 10.02 -5.32 2.05
CA ILE A 61 10.48 -5.99 0.83
C ILE A 61 9.42 -5.93 -0.29
N SER A 62 8.15 -6.09 0.05
CA SER A 62 7.07 -6.09 -0.94
C SER A 62 6.85 -4.69 -1.55
N GLN A 63 6.89 -3.63 -0.75
CA GLN A 63 6.85 -2.25 -1.25
C GLN A 63 8.04 -1.93 -2.16
N MET A 64 9.25 -2.40 -1.79
CA MET A 64 10.43 -2.24 -2.63
C MET A 64 10.31 -3.00 -3.96
N ARG A 65 9.79 -4.23 -3.96
CA ARG A 65 9.55 -5.03 -5.18
C ARG A 65 8.54 -4.36 -6.10
N LEU A 66 7.45 -3.82 -5.56
CA LEU A 66 6.48 -3.09 -6.37
C LEU A 66 7.10 -1.84 -7.01
N ALA A 67 7.90 -1.08 -6.25
CA ALA A 67 8.60 0.09 -6.78
C ALA A 67 9.55 -0.28 -7.94
N GLU A 68 10.30 -1.38 -7.81
CA GLU A 68 11.14 -1.93 -8.89
C GLU A 68 10.30 -2.37 -10.11
N SER A 69 9.14 -2.98 -9.88
CA SER A 69 8.20 -3.38 -10.95
C SER A 69 7.74 -2.16 -11.77
N PHE A 70 7.43 -1.03 -11.11
CA PHE A 70 7.09 0.23 -11.79
C PHE A 70 8.26 0.84 -12.57
N GLN A 71 9.49 0.73 -12.06
CA GLN A 71 10.67 1.21 -12.78
C GLN A 71 10.93 0.40 -14.06
N THR A 72 10.64 -0.90 -14.02
CA THR A 72 10.82 -1.80 -15.16
C THR A 72 9.73 -1.61 -16.22
N ALA A 73 8.47 -1.45 -15.80
CA ALA A 73 7.33 -1.26 -16.70
C ALA A 73 7.35 0.08 -17.46
N ARG A 74 8.19 1.03 -17.04
CA ARG A 74 8.37 2.34 -17.68
C ARG A 74 9.42 2.36 -18.79
N ARG A 75 10.12 1.24 -19.04
CA ARG A 75 11.09 1.09 -20.14
C ARG A 75 10.44 0.48 -21.37
#